data_AF-A0A7C5EIB5-F1
#
_entry.id   AF-A0A7C5EIB5-F1
#
_cell.length_a   1.000
_cell.length_b   1.000
_cell.length_c   1.000
_cell.angle_alpha   90.00
_cell.angle_beta   90.00
_cell.angle_gamma   90.00
#
_symmetry.space_group_name_H-M   'P 1'
#
loop_
_entity.id
_entity.type
_entity.pdbx_description
1 polymer ?
#
loop_
_entity_poly.entity_id
_entity_poly.type
_entity_poly.pdbx_seq_one_letter_code
_entity_poly.pdbx_strand_id
1 'polypeptide(L)'
;MTRRLALLAWIWAYVVCCAAGLLPGQTATDKQLGELRSAYEKNLAAIKKTYDDGVARWPQDYLAALKALQSKFQKSGDLEGYQGVQAEIDRFQAAAEIPDEALEASGPELKAVQKKFQAIPAELARQKTQKVLTLFQQYTSKLTAMQTDLTKQNRIEDALAVNAEIKRVKESPEVAAAEFERMEQEAKAAQDKSAEAKPQSGKTQEPAAPAGETSSRPQRFEQAAAYERSKIYTDGKPPDLPGISFKPLALRPTANAGARRKLNVTALLGSSESMEQRSDSSWGGVARAKSGTASYRVRLFLKTTGTSLTVENVTLVVEYYSKDLRSGSGKITPERMLVEHIRIPRIDFQGIAVDCPDVSTYQSSYSYSSAWGGSHKDKIGREFYGIVVSVFEQDKSICYQAVSGSALDRFAGTDIPEESSSWGPSMDGEWMPRRRIEGRMWPHDSSE
;
A
#
# COMPACT_ATOMS: atom_id res chain seq x y z
N MET A 1 -21.73 -33.50 -47.28
CA MET A 1 -20.99 -33.67 -46.01
C MET A 1 -21.61 -32.76 -44.96
N THR A 2 -22.80 -33.16 -44.55
CA THR A 2 -23.79 -32.37 -43.81
C THR A 2 -24.53 -33.41 -42.99
N ARG A 3 -24.12 -33.63 -41.73
CA ARG A 3 -24.77 -34.46 -40.69
C ARG A 3 -23.82 -34.72 -39.52
N ARG A 4 -23.36 -33.68 -38.80
CA ARG A 4 -22.73 -33.82 -37.45
C ARG A 4 -22.92 -32.59 -36.55
N LEU A 5 -24.01 -31.83 -36.73
CA LEU A 5 -24.29 -30.60 -35.95
C LEU A 5 -25.72 -30.54 -35.37
N ALA A 6 -26.39 -31.68 -35.16
CA ALA A 6 -27.80 -31.71 -34.75
C ALA A 6 -28.10 -32.67 -33.58
N LEU A 7 -27.17 -32.86 -32.64
CA LEU A 7 -27.37 -33.82 -31.53
C LEU A 7 -26.78 -33.38 -30.17
N LEU A 8 -26.62 -32.07 -29.96
CA LEU A 8 -26.30 -31.48 -28.65
C LEU A 8 -27.21 -30.27 -28.31
N ALA A 9 -28.41 -30.23 -28.91
CA ALA A 9 -29.42 -29.20 -28.65
C ALA A 9 -30.67 -29.77 -27.93
N TRP A 10 -30.57 -30.98 -27.36
CA TRP A 10 -31.72 -31.72 -26.83
C TRP A 10 -31.49 -32.39 -25.47
N ILE A 11 -30.56 -31.86 -24.66
CA ILE A 11 -30.35 -32.25 -23.24
C ILE A 11 -30.14 -30.99 -22.38
N TRP A 12 -30.96 -29.96 -22.59
CA TRP A 12 -31.14 -28.83 -21.67
C TRP A 12 -32.62 -28.56 -21.38
N ALA A 13 -33.51 -29.50 -21.74
CA ALA A 13 -34.96 -29.31 -21.70
C ALA A 13 -35.71 -30.30 -20.79
N TYR A 14 -35.03 -31.08 -19.93
CA TYR A 14 -35.71 -32.16 -19.20
C TYR A 14 -35.23 -32.45 -17.75
N VAL A 15 -34.79 -31.43 -17.00
CA VAL A 15 -34.47 -31.61 -15.55
C VAL A 15 -35.14 -30.62 -14.59
N VAL A 16 -35.94 -29.63 -15.02
CA VAL A 16 -36.62 -28.76 -14.03
C VAL A 16 -38.08 -28.53 -14.38
N CYS A 17 -38.90 -29.58 -14.23
CA CYS A 17 -40.36 -29.49 -14.30
C CYS A 17 -41.06 -30.18 -13.12
N CYS A 18 -40.46 -30.22 -11.92
CA CYS A 18 -41.08 -30.81 -10.72
C CYS A 18 -40.68 -30.09 -9.42
N ALA A 19 -40.94 -28.78 -9.34
CA ALA A 19 -41.03 -28.06 -8.07
C ALA A 19 -42.01 -26.88 -8.16
N ALA A 20 -43.27 -27.17 -8.50
CA ALA A 20 -44.39 -26.28 -8.19
C ALA A 20 -44.80 -26.48 -6.71
N GLY A 21 -43.83 -26.34 -5.80
CA GLY A 21 -44.04 -26.25 -4.36
C GLY A 21 -44.02 -24.79 -3.96
N LEU A 22 -45.12 -24.31 -3.38
CA LEU A 22 -45.31 -23.02 -2.70
C LEU A 22 -44.15 -22.03 -2.85
N LEU A 23 -44.32 -20.99 -3.66
CA LEU A 23 -43.50 -19.78 -3.49
C LEU A 23 -43.78 -19.26 -2.07
N PRO A 24 -42.82 -19.29 -1.13
CA PRO A 24 -42.98 -18.58 0.12
C PRO A 24 -43.19 -17.11 -0.24
N GLY A 25 -44.22 -16.50 0.34
CA GLY A 25 -44.50 -15.08 0.11
C GLY A 25 -43.21 -14.28 0.33
N GLN A 26 -42.83 -13.46 -0.66
CA GLN A 26 -41.75 -12.49 -0.50
C GLN A 26 -41.96 -11.77 0.83
N THR A 27 -41.04 -11.98 1.76
CA THR A 27 -41.15 -11.32 3.06
C THR A 27 -41.05 -9.82 2.81
N ALA A 28 -41.63 -8.99 3.69
CA ALA A 28 -41.48 -7.53 3.59
C ALA A 28 -39.99 -7.11 3.54
N THR A 29 -39.10 -7.93 4.11
CA THR A 29 -37.65 -7.74 4.05
C THR A 29 -37.07 -7.98 2.65
N ASP A 30 -37.50 -9.02 1.93
CA ASP A 30 -37.03 -9.27 0.55
C ASP A 30 -37.37 -8.11 -0.37
N LYS A 31 -38.57 -7.54 -0.21
CA LYS A 31 -38.99 -6.34 -0.94
C LYS A 31 -38.10 -5.15 -0.62
N GLN A 32 -37.87 -4.87 0.67
CA GLN A 32 -37.03 -3.75 1.09
C GLN A 32 -35.57 -3.92 0.65
N LEU A 33 -35.02 -5.14 0.72
CA LEU A 33 -33.67 -5.46 0.24
C LEU A 33 -33.58 -5.28 -1.27
N GLY A 34 -34.58 -5.75 -2.02
CA GLY A 34 -34.69 -5.58 -3.47
C GLY A 34 -34.76 -4.10 -3.89
N GLU A 35 -35.52 -3.27 -3.17
CA GLU A 35 -35.59 -1.83 -3.40
C GLU A 35 -34.24 -1.14 -3.16
N LEU A 36 -33.55 -1.46 -2.05
CA LEU A 36 -32.23 -0.90 -1.76
C LEU A 36 -31.19 -1.33 -2.80
N ARG A 37 -31.24 -2.59 -3.25
CA ARG A 37 -30.36 -3.11 -4.29
C ARG A 37 -30.60 -2.42 -5.63
N SER A 38 -31.85 -2.30 -6.06
CA SER A 38 -32.23 -1.61 -7.29
C SER A 38 -31.78 -0.15 -7.27
N ALA A 39 -31.96 0.54 -6.15
CA ALA A 39 -31.48 1.91 -5.97
C ALA A 39 -29.95 2.01 -6.06
N TYR A 40 -29.22 1.06 -5.43
CA TYR A 40 -27.76 1.00 -5.52
C TYR A 40 -27.28 0.80 -6.96
N GLU A 41 -27.81 -0.20 -7.66
CA GLU A 41 -27.43 -0.51 -9.05
C GLU A 41 -27.75 0.65 -10.00
N LYS A 42 -28.91 1.29 -9.84
CA LYS A 42 -29.30 2.48 -10.61
C LYS A 42 -28.33 3.65 -10.39
N ASN A 43 -27.95 3.92 -9.15
CA ASN A 43 -27.01 4.99 -8.82
C ASN A 43 -25.60 4.68 -9.33
N LEU A 44 -25.17 3.42 -9.24
CA LEU A 44 -23.88 2.98 -9.78
C LEU A 44 -23.84 3.16 -11.31
N ALA A 45 -24.90 2.78 -12.00
CA ALA A 45 -25.04 2.99 -13.45
C ALA A 45 -25.02 4.48 -13.82
N ALA A 46 -25.69 5.34 -13.03
CA ALA A 46 -25.66 6.78 -13.24
C ALA A 46 -24.27 7.40 -13.05
N ILE A 47 -23.50 6.92 -12.06
CA ILE A 47 -22.11 7.35 -11.85
C ILE A 47 -21.25 6.94 -13.06
N LYS A 48 -21.34 5.67 -13.51
CA LYS A 48 -20.61 5.18 -14.69
C LYS A 48 -20.94 6.01 -15.93
N LYS A 49 -22.23 6.22 -16.21
CA LYS A 49 -22.68 7.04 -17.33
C LYS A 49 -22.14 8.48 -17.28
N THR A 50 -22.18 9.12 -16.11
CA THR A 50 -21.67 10.50 -15.96
C THR A 50 -20.17 10.58 -16.25
N TYR A 51 -19.41 9.56 -15.84
CA TYR A 51 -17.99 9.46 -16.14
C TYR A 51 -17.76 9.26 -17.64
N ASP A 52 -18.47 8.32 -18.27
CA ASP A 52 -18.33 8.02 -19.70
C ASP A 52 -18.70 9.24 -20.56
N ASP A 53 -19.79 9.93 -20.22
CA ASP A 53 -20.21 11.18 -20.87
C ASP A 53 -19.13 12.27 -20.72
N GLY A 54 -18.48 12.36 -19.54
CA GLY A 54 -17.36 13.28 -19.31
C GLY A 54 -16.11 12.93 -20.13
N VAL A 55 -15.76 11.64 -20.20
CA VAL A 55 -14.64 11.12 -20.99
C VAL A 55 -14.86 11.33 -22.49
N ALA A 56 -16.10 11.19 -22.97
CA ALA A 56 -16.44 11.44 -24.37
C ALA A 56 -16.46 12.94 -24.71
N ARG A 57 -16.82 13.80 -23.74
CA ARG A 57 -17.00 15.23 -23.95
C ARG A 57 -15.71 16.05 -23.86
N TRP A 58 -14.79 15.71 -22.95
CA TRP A 58 -13.60 16.55 -22.72
C TRP A 58 -12.73 16.82 -23.97
N PRO A 59 -12.56 15.89 -24.94
CA PRO A 59 -11.77 16.18 -26.13
C PRO A 59 -12.45 17.23 -27.02
N GLN A 60 -13.79 17.23 -27.06
CA GLN A 60 -14.58 18.21 -27.81
C GLN A 60 -14.47 19.60 -27.17
N ASP A 61 -14.57 19.66 -25.84
CA ASP A 61 -14.42 20.91 -25.09
C ASP A 61 -12.99 21.48 -25.25
N TYR A 62 -11.97 20.62 -25.30
CA TYR A 62 -10.59 21.03 -25.57
C TYR A 62 -10.41 21.58 -26.99
N LEU A 63 -10.91 20.88 -28.01
CA LEU A 63 -10.88 21.36 -29.40
C LEU A 63 -11.62 22.68 -29.58
N ALA A 64 -12.74 22.88 -28.89
CA ALA A 64 -13.47 24.15 -28.88
C ALA A 64 -12.62 25.28 -28.27
N ALA A 65 -11.93 25.00 -27.16
CA ALA A 65 -11.01 25.97 -26.54
C ALA A 65 -9.83 26.33 -27.45
N LEU A 66 -9.25 25.35 -28.15
CA LEU A 66 -8.18 25.59 -29.12
C LEU A 66 -8.66 26.43 -30.31
N LYS A 67 -9.84 26.16 -30.87
CA LYS A 67 -10.42 26.97 -31.96
C LYS A 67 -10.69 28.42 -31.53
N ALA A 68 -11.13 28.62 -30.29
CA ALA A 68 -11.31 29.95 -29.73
C ALA A 68 -9.96 30.70 -29.61
N LEU A 69 -8.91 30.00 -29.16
CA LEU A 69 -7.55 30.56 -29.08
C LEU A 69 -6.97 30.86 -30.47
N GLN A 70 -7.17 29.97 -31.44
CA GLN A 70 -6.79 30.19 -32.83
C GLN A 70 -7.45 31.44 -33.42
N SER A 71 -8.76 31.61 -33.19
CA SER A 71 -9.51 32.79 -33.63
C SER A 71 -9.00 34.08 -32.98
N LYS A 72 -8.49 34.00 -31.74
CA LYS A 72 -7.87 35.14 -31.05
C LYS A 72 -6.57 35.54 -31.74
N PHE A 73 -5.67 34.60 -32.00
CA PHE A 73 -4.40 34.87 -32.70
C PHE A 73 -4.59 35.40 -34.12
N GLN A 74 -5.59 34.89 -34.83
CA GLN A 74 -5.97 35.41 -36.15
C GLN A 74 -6.35 36.89 -36.08
N LYS A 75 -7.18 37.28 -35.09
CA LYS A 75 -7.62 38.67 -34.92
C LYS A 75 -6.51 39.62 -34.49
N SER A 76 -5.51 39.11 -33.75
CA SER A 76 -4.34 39.90 -33.34
C SER A 76 -3.23 39.96 -34.38
N GLY A 77 -3.35 39.23 -35.50
CA GLY A 77 -2.30 39.15 -36.51
C GLY A 77 -1.07 38.35 -36.07
N ASP A 78 -1.19 37.49 -35.05
CA ASP A 78 -0.10 36.66 -34.55
C ASP A 78 -0.05 35.33 -35.32
N LEU A 79 0.76 35.31 -36.38
CA LEU A 79 0.89 34.15 -37.26
C LEU A 79 1.56 32.95 -36.56
N GLU A 80 2.56 33.21 -35.71
CA GLU A 80 3.30 32.15 -35.01
C GLU A 80 2.39 31.48 -33.97
N GLY A 81 1.66 32.27 -33.19
CA GLY A 81 0.64 31.77 -32.26
C GLY A 81 -0.46 30.98 -32.97
N TYR A 82 -0.93 31.45 -34.13
CA TYR A 82 -1.91 30.74 -34.94
C TYR A 82 -1.41 29.37 -35.43
N GLN A 83 -0.18 29.31 -35.97
CA GLN A 83 0.43 28.07 -36.45
C GLN A 83 0.67 27.06 -35.33
N GLY A 84 1.12 27.53 -34.16
CA GLY A 84 1.29 26.69 -32.98
C GLY A 84 -0.01 26.03 -32.52
N VAL A 85 -1.12 26.78 -32.48
CA VAL A 85 -2.43 26.23 -32.12
C VAL A 85 -2.97 25.29 -33.21
N GLN A 86 -2.72 25.57 -34.49
CA GLN A 86 -3.13 24.67 -35.57
C GLN A 86 -2.40 23.32 -35.47
N ALA A 87 -1.08 23.34 -35.24
CA ALA A 87 -0.29 22.13 -35.04
C ALA A 87 -0.77 21.31 -33.83
N GLU A 88 -1.16 21.98 -32.74
CA GLU A 88 -1.77 21.35 -31.58
C GLU A 88 -3.11 20.68 -31.94
N ILE A 89 -3.99 21.37 -32.67
CA ILE A 89 -5.28 20.83 -33.10
C ILE A 89 -5.07 19.54 -33.91
N ASP A 90 -4.15 19.57 -34.87
CA ASP A 90 -3.85 18.43 -35.74
C ASP A 90 -3.27 17.27 -34.92
N ARG A 91 -2.34 17.55 -33.99
CA ARG A 91 -1.78 16.52 -33.09
C ARG A 91 -2.85 15.92 -32.19
N PHE A 92 -3.68 16.75 -31.57
CA PHE A 92 -4.70 16.30 -30.64
C PHE A 92 -5.81 15.51 -31.35
N GLN A 93 -6.18 15.87 -32.59
CA GLN A 93 -7.10 15.07 -33.38
C GLN A 93 -6.56 13.67 -33.72
N ALA A 94 -5.23 13.53 -33.84
CA ALA A 94 -4.60 12.25 -34.14
C ALA A 94 -4.53 11.30 -32.92
N ALA A 95 -4.24 11.82 -31.72
CA ALA A 95 -3.94 11.00 -30.54
C ALA A 95 -4.91 11.19 -29.34
N ALA A 96 -5.70 12.27 -29.32
CA ALA A 96 -6.57 12.67 -28.22
C ALA A 96 -5.87 12.71 -26.84
N GLU A 97 -4.58 13.07 -26.83
CA GLU A 97 -3.74 13.14 -25.63
C GLU A 97 -2.93 14.44 -25.58
N ILE A 98 -2.65 14.91 -24.35
CA ILE A 98 -1.85 16.09 -24.05
C ILE A 98 -0.59 15.64 -23.29
N PRO A 99 0.51 15.31 -23.99
CA PRO A 99 1.75 14.87 -23.36
C PRO A 99 2.49 16.05 -22.71
N ASP A 100 3.36 15.77 -21.74
CA ASP A 100 4.12 16.80 -21.01
C ASP A 100 5.05 17.59 -21.94
N GLU A 101 5.61 16.95 -22.96
CA GLU A 101 6.46 17.58 -23.97
C GLU A 101 5.71 18.67 -24.76
N ALA A 102 4.38 18.51 -24.94
CA ALA A 102 3.56 19.53 -25.61
C ALA A 102 3.46 20.82 -24.79
N LEU A 103 3.48 20.72 -23.45
CA LEU A 103 3.44 21.87 -22.55
C LEU A 103 4.75 22.65 -22.54
N GLU A 104 5.88 22.00 -22.83
CA GLU A 104 7.18 22.66 -22.89
C GLU A 104 7.42 23.38 -24.22
N ALA A 105 6.95 22.80 -25.32
CA ALA A 105 7.10 23.37 -26.66
C ALA A 105 6.13 24.53 -26.98
N SER A 106 5.11 24.75 -26.13
CA SER A 106 4.01 25.68 -26.43
C SER A 106 4.21 27.07 -25.83
N GLY A 107 3.73 28.10 -26.55
CA GLY A 107 3.64 29.47 -26.04
C GLY A 107 2.73 29.59 -24.79
N PRO A 108 2.84 30.68 -24.01
CA PRO A 108 2.24 30.79 -22.68
C PRO A 108 0.72 30.65 -22.66
N GLU A 109 0.02 31.20 -23.67
CA GLU A 109 -1.45 31.11 -23.75
C GLU A 109 -1.92 29.69 -24.09
N LEU A 110 -1.24 29.01 -25.03
CA LEU A 110 -1.53 27.63 -25.40
C LEU A 110 -1.24 26.68 -24.25
N LYS A 111 -0.10 26.86 -23.56
CA LYS A 111 0.28 26.11 -22.37
C LYS A 111 -0.76 26.21 -21.25
N ALA A 112 -1.34 27.39 -21.04
CA ALA A 112 -2.40 27.58 -20.05
C ALA A 112 -3.66 26.75 -20.38
N VAL A 113 -4.05 26.69 -21.65
CA VAL A 113 -5.19 25.86 -22.10
C VAL A 113 -4.84 24.38 -21.98
N GLN A 114 -3.68 23.94 -22.46
CA GLN A 114 -3.21 22.55 -22.33
C GLN A 114 -3.22 22.08 -20.87
N LYS A 115 -2.62 22.85 -19.96
CA LYS A 115 -2.53 22.49 -18.53
C LYS A 115 -3.91 22.35 -17.89
N LYS A 116 -4.85 23.22 -18.24
CA LYS A 116 -6.23 23.16 -17.73
C LYS A 116 -6.91 21.85 -18.14
N PHE A 117 -6.74 21.42 -19.39
CA PHE A 117 -7.41 20.23 -19.92
C PHE A 117 -6.65 18.93 -19.63
N GLN A 118 -5.34 18.96 -19.46
CA GLN A 118 -4.51 17.81 -19.06
C GLN A 118 -4.97 17.21 -17.73
N ALA A 119 -5.42 18.03 -16.78
CA ALA A 119 -5.87 17.58 -15.48
C ALA A 119 -7.29 16.96 -15.48
N ILE A 120 -8.09 17.18 -16.53
CA ILE A 120 -9.52 16.79 -16.55
C ILE A 120 -9.72 15.28 -16.49
N PRO A 121 -9.04 14.43 -17.28
CA PRO A 121 -9.23 12.98 -17.21
C PRO A 121 -8.93 12.39 -15.83
N ALA A 122 -7.85 12.86 -15.20
CA ALA A 122 -7.48 12.44 -13.84
C ALA A 122 -8.52 12.88 -12.81
N GLU A 123 -9.07 14.10 -12.95
CA GLU A 123 -10.13 14.60 -12.07
C GLU A 123 -11.45 13.83 -12.24
N LEU A 124 -11.84 13.52 -13.48
CA LEU A 124 -13.03 12.70 -13.76
C LEU A 124 -12.91 11.31 -13.14
N ALA A 125 -11.73 10.67 -13.26
CA ALA A 125 -11.45 9.39 -12.62
C ALA A 125 -11.57 9.49 -11.10
N ARG A 126 -10.93 10.50 -10.48
CA ARG A 126 -11.03 10.75 -9.03
C ARG A 126 -12.46 10.92 -8.55
N GLN A 127 -13.26 11.71 -9.26
CA GLN A 127 -14.67 11.95 -8.90
C GLN A 127 -15.52 10.70 -9.01
N LYS A 128 -15.33 9.89 -10.06
CA LYS A 128 -15.98 8.57 -10.21
C LYS A 128 -15.62 7.69 -9.01
N THR A 129 -14.34 7.51 -8.73
CA THR A 129 -13.84 6.69 -7.62
C THR A 129 -14.46 7.12 -6.29
N GLN A 130 -14.44 8.42 -5.97
CA GLN A 130 -15.00 8.96 -4.74
C GLN A 130 -16.52 8.72 -4.63
N LYS A 131 -17.27 8.94 -5.72
CA LYS A 131 -18.72 8.72 -5.76
C LYS A 131 -19.08 7.24 -5.57
N VAL A 132 -18.32 6.33 -6.19
CA VAL A 132 -18.52 4.87 -6.03
C VAL A 132 -18.31 4.46 -4.58
N LEU A 133 -17.20 4.87 -3.95
CA LEU A 133 -16.90 4.53 -2.56
C LEU A 133 -17.93 5.15 -1.59
N THR A 134 -18.37 6.38 -1.83
CA THR A 134 -19.42 7.03 -1.03
C THR A 134 -20.75 6.29 -1.14
N LEU A 135 -21.16 5.93 -2.36
CA LEU A 135 -22.39 5.17 -2.60
C LEU A 135 -22.32 3.79 -1.91
N PHE A 136 -21.18 3.11 -2.01
CA PHE A 136 -20.92 1.85 -1.34
C PHE A 136 -21.07 1.97 0.18
N GLN A 137 -20.40 2.94 0.81
CA GLN A 137 -20.48 3.18 2.26
C GLN A 137 -21.92 3.46 2.72
N GLN A 138 -22.66 4.28 1.98
CA GLN A 138 -24.07 4.57 2.28
C GLN A 138 -24.94 3.31 2.20
N TYR A 139 -24.72 2.48 1.17
CA TYR A 139 -25.47 1.25 0.98
C TYR A 139 -25.18 0.22 2.06
N THR A 140 -23.90 -0.05 2.36
CA THR A 140 -23.51 -0.98 3.43
C THR A 140 -23.98 -0.53 4.81
N SER A 141 -24.01 0.79 5.07
CA SER A 141 -24.52 1.33 6.33
C SER A 141 -26.01 1.05 6.50
N LYS A 142 -26.80 1.23 5.44
CA LYS A 142 -28.24 0.89 5.43
C LYS A 142 -28.48 -0.60 5.63
N LEU A 143 -27.71 -1.46 4.95
CA LEU A 143 -27.79 -2.91 5.12
C LEU A 143 -27.41 -3.34 6.54
N THR A 144 -26.36 -2.75 7.13
CA THR A 144 -25.94 -3.06 8.50
C THR A 144 -27.00 -2.65 9.53
N ALA A 145 -27.64 -1.50 9.33
CA ALA A 145 -28.78 -1.07 10.16
C ALA A 145 -29.95 -2.06 10.05
N MET A 146 -30.33 -2.43 8.82
CA MET A 146 -31.38 -3.43 8.57
C MET A 146 -31.06 -4.79 9.22
N GLN A 147 -29.83 -5.29 9.08
CA GLN A 147 -29.36 -6.52 9.72
C GLN A 147 -29.50 -6.44 11.25
N THR A 148 -29.11 -5.31 11.84
CA THR A 148 -29.19 -5.08 13.29
C THR A 148 -30.64 -5.11 13.77
N ASP A 149 -31.55 -4.44 13.06
CA ASP A 149 -32.96 -4.39 13.44
C ASP A 149 -33.64 -5.76 13.28
N LEU A 150 -33.34 -6.51 12.22
CA LEU A 150 -33.84 -7.88 12.03
C LEU A 150 -33.33 -8.81 13.13
N THR A 151 -32.07 -8.66 13.55
CA THR A 151 -31.51 -9.44 14.67
C THR A 151 -32.23 -9.13 15.98
N LYS A 152 -32.52 -7.84 16.27
CA LYS A 152 -33.30 -7.43 17.46
C LYS A 152 -34.73 -7.97 17.44
N GLN A 153 -35.32 -8.12 16.27
CA GLN A 153 -36.65 -8.70 16.06
C GLN A 153 -36.65 -10.24 16.09
N ASN A 154 -35.51 -10.88 16.38
CA ASN A 154 -35.32 -12.33 16.32
C ASN A 154 -35.59 -12.95 14.93
N ARG A 155 -35.44 -12.15 13.86
CA ARG A 155 -35.60 -12.57 12.46
C ARG A 155 -34.24 -12.93 11.86
N ILE A 156 -33.67 -14.04 12.33
CA ILE A 156 -32.27 -14.39 12.06
C ILE A 156 -32.02 -14.78 10.60
N GLU A 157 -32.93 -15.53 9.96
CA GLU A 157 -32.78 -15.93 8.55
C GLU A 157 -32.70 -14.71 7.62
N ASP A 158 -33.58 -13.73 7.84
CA ASP A 158 -33.58 -12.46 7.11
C ASP A 158 -32.28 -11.67 7.34
N ALA A 159 -31.78 -11.64 8.58
CA ALA A 159 -30.52 -10.98 8.91
C ALA A 159 -29.31 -11.64 8.22
N LEU A 160 -29.33 -12.97 8.06
CA LEU A 160 -28.31 -13.71 7.31
C LEU A 160 -28.36 -13.39 5.82
N ALA A 161 -29.55 -13.25 5.23
CA ALA A 161 -29.71 -12.83 3.84
C ALA A 161 -29.12 -11.43 3.59
N VAL A 162 -29.37 -10.48 4.50
CA VAL A 162 -28.76 -9.14 4.44
C VAL A 162 -27.24 -9.20 4.60
N ASN A 163 -26.72 -10.06 5.48
CA ASN A 163 -25.27 -10.26 5.65
C ASN A 163 -24.61 -10.80 4.38
N ALA A 164 -25.26 -11.74 3.69
CA ALA A 164 -24.78 -12.26 2.42
C ALA A 164 -24.69 -11.13 1.36
N GLU A 165 -25.67 -10.24 1.31
CA GLU A 165 -25.62 -9.06 0.44
C GLU A 165 -24.47 -8.12 0.81
N ILE A 166 -24.23 -7.84 2.10
CA ILE A 166 -23.10 -7.01 2.54
C ILE A 166 -21.77 -7.61 2.05
N LYS A 167 -21.59 -8.93 2.16
CA LYS A 167 -20.38 -9.61 1.66
C LYS A 167 -20.26 -9.52 0.14
N ARG A 168 -21.34 -9.81 -0.58
CA ARG A 168 -21.38 -9.74 -2.05
C ARG A 168 -20.95 -8.37 -2.56
N VAL A 169 -21.42 -7.30 -1.92
CA VAL A 169 -21.12 -5.92 -2.34
C VAL A 169 -19.68 -5.55 -1.98
N LYS A 170 -19.18 -5.97 -0.81
CA LYS A 170 -17.77 -5.78 -0.40
C LYS A 170 -16.79 -6.44 -1.38
N GLU A 171 -17.13 -7.62 -1.87
CA GLU A 171 -16.32 -8.40 -2.80
C GLU A 171 -16.55 -8.01 -4.26
N SER A 172 -17.38 -7.00 -4.53
CA SER A 172 -17.67 -6.59 -5.91
C SER A 172 -16.43 -5.99 -6.59
N PRO A 173 -16.20 -6.31 -7.88
CA PRO A 173 -15.03 -5.83 -8.61
C PRO A 173 -15.03 -4.30 -8.74
N GLU A 174 -16.19 -3.64 -8.75
CA GLU A 174 -16.29 -2.19 -8.78
C GLU A 174 -15.72 -1.51 -7.53
N VAL A 175 -15.96 -2.09 -6.35
CA VAL A 175 -15.43 -1.55 -5.09
C VAL A 175 -13.93 -1.80 -5.02
N ALA A 176 -13.47 -3.01 -5.36
CA ALA A 176 -12.05 -3.33 -5.40
C ALA A 176 -11.29 -2.43 -6.40
N ALA A 177 -11.84 -2.21 -7.59
CA ALA A 177 -11.26 -1.30 -8.58
C ALA A 177 -11.24 0.15 -8.09
N ALA A 178 -12.31 0.64 -7.48
CA ALA A 178 -12.34 2.00 -6.93
C ALA A 178 -11.34 2.18 -5.77
N GLU A 179 -11.20 1.20 -4.88
CA GLU A 179 -10.20 1.26 -3.81
C GLU A 179 -8.78 1.27 -4.37
N PHE A 180 -8.51 0.45 -5.39
CA PHE A 180 -7.23 0.42 -6.09
C PHE A 180 -6.93 1.76 -6.80
N GLU A 181 -7.89 2.30 -7.56
CA GLU A 181 -7.78 3.60 -8.23
C GLU A 181 -7.49 4.74 -7.22
N ARG A 182 -8.15 4.74 -6.06
CA ARG A 182 -7.90 5.74 -5.00
C ARG A 182 -6.48 5.65 -4.47
N MET A 183 -5.99 4.44 -4.22
CA MET A 183 -4.63 4.22 -3.72
C MET A 183 -3.58 4.67 -4.74
N GLU A 184 -3.79 4.40 -6.03
CA GLU A 184 -2.89 4.85 -7.09
C GLU A 184 -2.86 6.39 -7.17
N GLN A 185 -4.01 7.04 -7.06
CA GLN A 185 -4.12 8.50 -7.04
C GLN A 185 -3.42 9.12 -5.83
N GLU A 186 -3.58 8.55 -4.63
CA GLU A 186 -2.90 8.99 -3.42
C GLU A 186 -1.38 8.81 -3.52
N ALA A 187 -0.91 7.71 -4.11
CA ALA A 187 0.51 7.47 -4.34
C ALA A 187 1.13 8.50 -5.30
N LYS A 188 0.47 8.80 -6.43
CA LYS A 188 0.89 9.84 -7.37
C LYS A 188 0.95 11.21 -6.70
N ALA A 189 -0.09 11.60 -5.97
CA ALA A 189 -0.12 12.87 -5.24
C ALA A 189 0.96 12.99 -4.14
N ALA A 190 1.36 11.88 -3.52
CA ALA A 190 2.44 11.86 -2.54
C ALA A 190 3.83 12.00 -3.18
N GLN A 191 4.01 11.47 -4.40
CA GLN A 191 5.23 11.66 -5.19
C GLN A 191 5.40 13.12 -5.59
N ASP A 192 4.35 13.76 -6.11
CA ASP A 192 4.38 15.16 -6.52
C ASP A 192 4.72 16.10 -5.35
N LYS A 193 4.15 15.84 -4.15
CA LYS A 193 4.45 16.62 -2.94
C LYS A 193 5.87 16.41 -2.40
N SER A 194 6.47 15.25 -2.64
CA SER A 194 7.83 14.97 -2.17
C SER A 194 8.90 15.58 -3.09
N ALA A 195 8.58 15.87 -4.34
CA ALA A 195 9.48 16.55 -5.28
C ALA A 195 9.68 18.05 -4.96
N GLU A 196 8.75 18.65 -4.22
CA GLU A 196 8.71 20.10 -3.98
C GLU A 196 9.32 20.53 -2.63
N ALA A 197 9.69 19.59 -1.75
CA ALA A 197 10.23 19.89 -0.42
C ALA A 197 11.73 19.58 -0.29
N LYS A 198 12.60 20.56 -0.63
CA LYS A 198 14.02 20.57 -0.19
C LYS A 198 14.12 21.09 1.25
N PRO A 199 14.73 20.37 2.21
CA PRO A 199 14.86 20.85 3.58
C PRO A 199 16.16 21.64 3.80
N GLN A 200 16.03 22.89 4.27
CA GLN A 200 17.11 23.66 4.88
C GLN A 200 17.45 23.09 6.28
N SER A 201 18.72 22.79 6.46
CA SER A 201 19.32 22.22 7.68
C SER A 201 19.49 23.26 8.79
N GLY A 202 18.89 23.03 9.96
CA GLY A 202 19.07 23.83 11.18
C GLY A 202 19.64 23.00 12.33
N LYS A 203 20.71 23.51 12.97
CA LYS A 203 21.53 22.92 14.04
C LYS A 203 20.74 22.59 15.32
N THR A 204 21.04 21.44 15.93
CA THR A 204 20.59 21.05 17.28
C THR A 204 21.68 21.34 18.32
N GLN A 205 21.29 21.98 19.43
CA GLN A 205 22.05 22.04 20.68
C GLN A 205 21.62 20.89 21.61
N GLU A 206 22.62 20.27 22.22
CA GLU A 206 22.56 19.13 23.14
C GLU A 206 22.48 19.61 24.60
N PRO A 207 21.53 19.09 25.41
CA PRO A 207 21.65 19.14 26.86
C PRO A 207 21.68 17.74 27.51
N ALA A 208 22.49 17.65 28.56
CA ALA A 208 22.86 16.45 29.32
C ALA A 208 21.70 15.82 30.11
N ALA A 209 21.72 14.48 30.21
CA ALA A 209 20.78 13.66 30.96
C ALA A 209 21.28 13.30 32.39
N PRO A 210 20.40 13.23 33.40
CA PRO A 210 20.73 12.69 34.71
C PRO A 210 20.56 11.16 34.77
N ALA A 211 21.43 10.52 35.54
CA ALA A 211 21.45 9.09 35.81
C ALA A 211 20.41 8.69 36.87
N GLY A 212 19.76 7.53 36.69
CA GLY A 212 18.89 6.96 37.70
C GLY A 212 18.21 5.66 37.27
N GLU A 213 18.72 4.56 37.84
CA GLU A 213 18.01 3.33 38.23
C GLU A 213 17.78 2.17 37.25
N THR A 214 18.18 1.03 37.80
CA THR A 214 18.24 -0.34 37.33
C THR A 214 16.84 -0.95 37.19
N SER A 215 16.45 -1.28 35.96
CA SER A 215 15.30 -2.13 35.67
C SER A 215 15.76 -3.41 34.97
N SER A 216 15.29 -4.52 35.51
CA SER A 216 15.61 -5.90 35.20
C SER A 216 15.54 -6.21 33.71
N ARG A 217 16.63 -6.75 33.18
CA ARG A 217 16.77 -7.26 31.81
C ARG A 217 15.71 -8.35 31.56
N PRO A 218 14.74 -8.17 30.65
CA PRO A 218 13.80 -9.23 30.33
C PRO A 218 14.56 -10.42 29.73
N GLN A 219 14.21 -11.62 30.20
CA GLN A 219 14.76 -12.88 29.71
C GLN A 219 14.63 -12.94 28.18
N ARG A 220 15.75 -13.29 27.55
CA ARG A 220 15.91 -13.49 26.11
C ARG A 220 14.92 -14.57 25.65
N PHE A 221 13.86 -14.18 24.95
CA PHE A 221 12.90 -15.11 24.36
C PHE A 221 13.54 -15.85 23.18
N GLU A 222 14.11 -17.01 23.45
CA GLU A 222 14.60 -17.99 22.47
C GLU A 222 13.46 -18.82 21.84
N GLN A 223 12.32 -18.20 21.53
CA GLN A 223 11.34 -18.83 20.65
C GLN A 223 11.51 -18.28 19.24
N ALA A 224 12.57 -18.76 18.58
CA ALA A 224 12.59 -18.84 17.13
C ALA A 224 11.50 -19.84 16.73
N ALA A 225 10.26 -19.36 16.61
CA ALA A 225 9.24 -20.09 15.87
C ALA A 225 9.86 -20.46 14.52
N ALA A 226 9.86 -21.74 14.17
CA ALA A 226 10.43 -22.23 12.92
C ALA A 226 9.94 -21.31 11.78
N TYR A 227 10.86 -20.55 11.20
CA TYR A 227 10.53 -19.60 10.15
C TYR A 227 9.88 -20.39 9.02
N GLU A 228 8.57 -20.21 8.83
CA GLU A 228 7.90 -20.80 7.68
C GLU A 228 8.58 -20.24 6.44
N ARG A 229 9.14 -21.14 5.62
CA ARG A 229 9.71 -20.76 4.32
C ARG A 229 8.68 -19.99 3.51
N SER A 230 9.17 -19.15 2.62
CA SER A 230 8.36 -18.41 1.67
C SER A 230 7.35 -19.30 0.94
N LYS A 231 6.10 -18.84 0.81
CA LYS A 231 5.02 -19.54 0.09
C LYS A 231 4.75 -18.82 -1.22
N ILE A 232 4.75 -19.57 -2.33
CA ILE A 232 4.52 -19.04 -3.69
C ILE A 232 3.13 -19.46 -4.16
N TYR A 233 2.36 -18.49 -4.66
CA TYR A 233 1.01 -18.67 -5.19
C TYR A 233 1.01 -18.30 -6.67
N THR A 234 0.95 -19.32 -7.53
CA THR A 234 1.08 -19.17 -8.99
C THR A 234 -0.17 -18.61 -9.67
N ASP A 235 -1.31 -18.61 -8.98
CA ASP A 235 -2.57 -18.03 -9.46
C ASP A 235 -2.72 -16.54 -9.11
N GLY A 236 -1.72 -15.97 -8.42
CA GLY A 236 -1.73 -14.57 -7.96
C GLY A 236 -2.74 -14.28 -6.86
N LYS A 237 -3.37 -15.30 -6.25
CA LYS A 237 -4.45 -15.16 -5.26
C LYS A 237 -4.05 -15.79 -3.92
N PRO A 238 -3.15 -15.15 -3.16
CA PRO A 238 -2.78 -15.66 -1.85
C PRO A 238 -4.00 -15.56 -0.90
N PRO A 239 -4.21 -16.54 -0.01
CA PRO A 239 -5.30 -16.49 0.94
C PRO A 239 -5.13 -15.34 1.93
N ASP A 240 -6.25 -14.89 2.49
CA ASP A 240 -6.23 -13.98 3.63
C ASP A 240 -5.64 -14.68 4.85
N LEU A 241 -4.72 -13.99 5.54
CA LEU A 241 -4.14 -14.50 6.77
C LEU A 241 -4.93 -13.94 7.96
N PRO A 242 -5.54 -14.81 8.79
CA PRO A 242 -6.37 -14.36 9.89
C PRO A 242 -5.55 -13.51 10.87
N GLY A 243 -6.09 -12.35 11.25
CA GLY A 243 -5.45 -11.44 12.21
C GLY A 243 -4.34 -10.55 11.63
N ILE A 244 -4.05 -10.63 10.33
CA ILE A 244 -3.06 -9.77 9.67
C ILE A 244 -3.75 -8.87 8.64
N SER A 245 -3.71 -7.56 8.87
CA SER A 245 -4.12 -6.57 7.87
C SER A 245 -2.91 -6.12 7.06
N PHE A 246 -2.95 -6.38 5.76
CA PHE A 246 -1.91 -5.96 4.84
C PHE A 246 -2.14 -4.51 4.38
N LYS A 247 -1.08 -3.69 4.45
CA LYS A 247 -1.07 -2.31 3.95
C LYS A 247 -0.08 -2.19 2.79
N PRO A 248 -0.34 -1.34 1.77
CA PRO A 248 0.63 -1.09 0.72
C PRO A 248 1.98 -0.62 1.28
N LEU A 249 3.06 -1.22 0.80
CA LEU A 249 4.43 -0.81 1.08
C LEU A 249 5.02 -0.22 -0.20
N ALA A 250 5.21 1.09 -0.20
CA ALA A 250 5.76 1.79 -1.36
C ALA A 250 7.16 1.26 -1.69
N LEU A 251 7.39 0.93 -2.96
CA LEU A 251 8.69 0.53 -3.47
C LEU A 251 9.19 1.59 -4.45
N ARG A 252 10.38 2.14 -4.16
CA ARG A 252 11.09 3.03 -5.06
C ARG A 252 12.18 2.26 -5.81
N PRO A 253 12.13 2.23 -7.13
CA PRO A 253 13.17 1.63 -7.96
C PRO A 253 14.55 2.23 -7.69
N THR A 254 15.59 1.40 -7.71
CA THR A 254 16.98 1.83 -7.51
C THR A 254 17.66 2.14 -8.84
N ALA A 255 18.88 2.68 -8.79
CA ALA A 255 19.71 2.89 -9.99
C ALA A 255 20.04 1.57 -10.72
N ASN A 256 20.05 0.43 -10.01
CA ASN A 256 20.35 -0.87 -10.59
C ASN A 256 19.12 -1.56 -11.22
N ALA A 257 17.93 -0.97 -11.12
CA ALA A 257 16.69 -1.56 -11.66
C ALA A 257 16.69 -1.68 -13.20
N GLY A 258 17.71 -1.14 -13.88
CA GLY A 258 17.84 -1.08 -15.33
C GLY A 258 16.85 -0.12 -15.98
N ALA A 259 17.18 0.38 -17.17
CA ALA A 259 16.28 1.24 -17.96
C ALA A 259 15.06 0.47 -18.51
N ARG A 260 15.17 -0.86 -18.66
CA ARG A 260 14.12 -1.73 -19.20
C ARG A 260 13.61 -2.67 -18.12
N ARG A 261 12.65 -2.20 -17.32
CA ARG A 261 12.01 -3.05 -16.30
C ARG A 261 11.20 -4.14 -16.99
N LYS A 262 11.63 -5.40 -16.81
CA LYS A 262 10.90 -6.59 -17.27
C LYS A 262 9.72 -6.91 -16.35
N LEU A 263 9.79 -6.46 -15.10
CA LEU A 263 8.84 -6.81 -14.03
C LEU A 263 8.23 -5.58 -13.38
N ASN A 264 6.98 -5.72 -12.98
CA ASN A 264 6.30 -4.88 -12.01
C ASN A 264 6.18 -5.67 -10.70
N VAL A 265 6.69 -5.10 -9.62
CA VAL A 265 6.61 -5.68 -8.27
C VAL A 265 5.86 -4.72 -7.36
N THR A 266 4.86 -5.24 -6.68
CA THR A 266 4.08 -4.53 -5.65
C THR A 266 4.30 -5.22 -4.32
N ALA A 267 4.46 -4.44 -3.24
CA ALA A 267 4.62 -4.99 -1.90
C ALA A 267 3.47 -4.58 -0.99
N LEU A 268 3.02 -5.51 -0.14
CA LEU A 268 2.15 -5.26 0.99
C LEU A 268 2.88 -5.66 2.27
N LEU A 269 2.69 -4.90 3.34
CA LEU A 269 3.20 -5.14 4.68
C LEU A 269 2.05 -5.50 5.61
N GLY A 270 2.04 -6.73 6.08
CA GLY A 270 1.24 -7.19 7.20
C GLY A 270 2.01 -6.94 8.49
N SER A 271 1.31 -6.52 9.55
CA SER A 271 1.90 -6.35 10.87
C SER A 271 0.96 -6.87 11.95
N SER A 272 1.52 -7.55 12.94
CA SER A 272 0.83 -7.94 14.17
C SER A 272 1.68 -7.54 15.37
N GLU A 273 1.04 -7.11 16.45
CA GLU A 273 1.71 -6.72 17.68
C GLU A 273 1.22 -7.60 18.83
N SER A 274 2.17 -8.19 19.58
CA SER A 274 1.91 -8.79 20.88
C SER A 274 2.61 -7.92 21.93
N MET A 275 1.83 -7.06 22.59
CA MET A 275 2.34 -6.01 23.47
C MET A 275 1.69 -6.10 24.83
N GLU A 276 2.51 -6.24 25.87
CA GLU A 276 2.06 -6.08 27.24
C GLU A 276 2.03 -4.60 27.57
N GLN A 277 0.88 -4.10 28.01
CA GLN A 277 0.72 -2.73 28.48
C GLN A 277 0.52 -2.73 29.99
N ARG A 278 1.39 -2.02 30.71
CA ARG A 278 1.26 -1.73 32.14
C ARG A 278 1.03 -0.24 32.33
N SER A 279 0.14 0.10 33.25
CA SER A 279 -0.14 1.48 33.61
C SER A 279 -0.20 1.62 35.11
N ASP A 280 0.64 2.50 35.64
CA ASP A 280 0.69 2.83 37.05
C ASP A 280 0.30 4.30 37.22
N SER A 281 -0.72 4.55 38.03
CA SER A 281 -1.15 5.90 38.40
C SER A 281 -0.75 6.20 39.83
N SER A 282 -0.07 7.33 40.04
CA SER A 282 0.21 7.87 41.37
C SER A 282 -0.28 9.32 41.46
N TRP A 283 -0.31 9.87 42.67
CA TRP A 283 -0.70 11.28 42.89
C TRP A 283 0.14 12.28 42.08
N GLY A 284 1.37 11.90 41.71
CA GLY A 284 2.29 12.75 40.94
C GLY A 284 2.16 12.64 39.41
N GLY A 285 1.45 11.63 38.88
CA GLY A 285 1.35 11.41 37.44
C GLY A 285 0.94 9.99 37.02
N VAL A 286 0.90 9.77 35.72
CA VAL A 286 0.57 8.49 35.10
C VAL A 286 1.78 7.98 34.32
N ALA A 287 2.29 6.82 34.70
CA ALA A 287 3.28 6.07 33.96
C ALA A 287 2.59 4.99 33.11
N ARG A 288 3.00 4.87 31.85
CA ARG A 288 2.57 3.79 30.95
C ARG A 288 3.80 3.16 30.33
N ALA A 289 3.95 1.86 30.51
CA ALA A 289 4.95 1.05 29.85
C ALA A 289 4.24 0.12 28.86
N LYS A 290 4.72 0.06 27.62
CA LYS A 290 4.27 -0.89 26.61
C LYS A 290 5.49 -1.60 26.06
N SER A 291 5.58 -2.91 26.22
CA SER A 291 6.70 -3.70 25.71
C SER A 291 6.23 -5.00 25.09
N GLY A 292 6.90 -5.44 24.04
CA GLY A 292 6.59 -6.71 23.40
C GLY A 292 7.22 -6.84 22.02
N THR A 293 6.63 -7.72 21.23
CA THR A 293 7.15 -8.10 19.92
C THR A 293 6.20 -7.63 18.82
N ALA A 294 6.73 -6.92 17.83
CA ALA A 294 6.02 -6.63 16.59
C ALA A 294 6.53 -7.60 15.51
N SER A 295 5.61 -8.30 14.87
CA SER A 295 5.90 -9.19 13.74
C SER A 295 5.44 -8.55 12.45
N TYR A 296 6.26 -8.68 11.42
CA TYR A 296 6.06 -8.08 10.11
C TYR A 296 6.17 -9.15 9.03
N ARG A 297 5.17 -9.19 8.15
CA ARG A 297 5.10 -10.08 7.00
C ARG A 297 5.04 -9.28 5.72
N VAL A 298 5.90 -9.60 4.76
CA VAL A 298 5.86 -8.99 3.43
C VAL A 298 5.18 -9.94 2.46
N ARG A 299 4.22 -9.40 1.70
CA ARG A 299 3.57 -10.08 0.58
C ARG A 299 3.94 -9.34 -0.71
N LEU A 300 4.54 -10.05 -1.65
CA LEU A 300 4.96 -9.50 -2.94
C LEU A 300 4.05 -10.00 -4.05
N PHE A 301 3.69 -9.12 -4.98
CA PHE A 301 3.01 -9.46 -6.22
C PHE A 301 3.95 -9.13 -7.38
N LEU A 302 4.29 -10.13 -8.18
CA LEU A 302 5.23 -9.98 -9.30
C LEU A 302 4.50 -10.31 -10.60
N LYS A 303 4.60 -9.43 -11.59
CA LYS A 303 4.09 -9.67 -12.95
C LYS A 303 5.01 -9.07 -14.00
N THR A 304 5.00 -9.60 -15.21
CA THR A 304 5.76 -9.00 -16.31
C THR A 304 5.09 -7.71 -16.80
N THR A 305 5.89 -6.79 -17.37
CA THR A 305 5.39 -5.50 -17.88
C THR A 305 4.65 -5.63 -19.22
N GLY A 306 4.92 -6.68 -19.99
CA GLY A 306 4.27 -6.98 -21.27
C GLY A 306 3.59 -8.35 -21.29
N THR A 307 2.47 -8.46 -22.01
CA THR A 307 1.64 -9.68 -22.08
C THR A 307 2.35 -10.88 -22.72
N SER A 308 3.31 -10.63 -23.61
CA SER A 308 4.11 -11.67 -24.27
C SER A 308 5.44 -11.97 -23.56
N LEU A 309 5.80 -11.15 -22.56
CA LEU A 309 7.04 -11.32 -21.83
C LEU A 309 6.87 -12.38 -20.76
N THR A 310 7.79 -13.33 -20.73
CA THR A 310 7.93 -14.34 -19.69
C THR A 310 9.36 -14.31 -19.17
N VAL A 311 9.53 -14.48 -17.87
CA VAL A 311 10.85 -14.58 -17.24
C VAL A 311 10.89 -15.87 -16.43
N GLU A 312 11.88 -16.72 -16.70
CA GLU A 312 11.98 -18.06 -16.12
C GLU A 312 13.18 -18.18 -15.19
N ASN A 313 13.08 -19.09 -14.23
CA ASN A 313 14.15 -19.47 -13.29
C ASN A 313 14.82 -18.28 -12.59
N VAL A 314 14.00 -17.35 -12.10
CA VAL A 314 14.49 -16.16 -11.40
C VAL A 314 14.72 -16.44 -9.92
N THR A 315 15.67 -15.72 -9.34
CA THR A 315 15.90 -15.69 -7.89
C THR A 315 15.39 -14.36 -7.36
N LEU A 316 14.31 -14.39 -6.58
CA LEU A 316 13.82 -13.27 -5.81
C LEU A 316 14.58 -13.21 -4.49
N VAL A 317 15.18 -12.06 -4.20
CA VAL A 317 15.90 -11.79 -2.96
C VAL A 317 15.17 -10.68 -2.21
N VAL A 318 14.83 -10.95 -0.95
CA VAL A 318 14.18 -9.98 -0.05
C VAL A 318 15.06 -9.77 1.16
N GLU A 319 15.61 -8.56 1.29
CA GLU A 319 16.39 -8.17 2.45
C GLU A 319 15.55 -7.29 3.38
N TYR A 320 15.44 -7.68 4.65
CA TYR A 320 14.70 -6.97 5.67
C TYR A 320 15.63 -6.10 6.50
N TYR A 321 15.20 -4.88 6.81
CA TYR A 321 15.97 -3.93 7.61
C TYR A 321 15.15 -3.43 8.79
N SER A 322 15.84 -3.22 9.92
CA SER A 322 15.31 -2.54 11.10
C SER A 322 16.09 -1.27 11.40
N LYS A 323 15.50 -0.38 12.18
CA LYS A 323 16.17 0.76 12.80
C LYS A 323 16.04 0.72 14.32
N ASP A 324 17.03 1.27 15.00
CA ASP A 324 16.97 1.47 16.46
C ASP A 324 15.95 2.58 16.78
N LEU A 325 15.10 2.35 17.77
CA LEU A 325 14.12 3.32 18.26
C LEU A 325 14.75 4.44 19.08
N ARG A 326 15.98 4.26 19.60
CA ARG A 326 16.73 5.27 20.34
C ARG A 326 17.47 6.25 19.45
N SER A 327 17.64 5.97 18.15
CA SER A 327 18.21 6.96 17.26
C SER A 327 17.26 8.15 17.26
N GLY A 328 17.66 9.26 17.88
CA GLY A 328 16.89 10.50 17.85
C GLY A 328 16.66 10.98 16.41
N SER A 329 16.19 12.20 16.21
CA SER A 329 15.95 12.81 14.88
C SER A 329 17.17 12.90 13.95
N GLY A 330 18.30 12.27 14.29
CA GLY A 330 19.50 12.13 13.49
C GLY A 330 19.42 11.08 12.38
N LYS A 331 20.59 10.81 11.81
CA LYS A 331 20.80 9.91 10.67
C LYS A 331 20.32 8.49 10.99
N ILE A 332 19.29 8.04 10.28
CA ILE A 332 18.81 6.65 10.37
C ILE A 332 19.93 5.72 9.88
N THR A 333 20.29 4.73 10.69
CA THR A 333 21.23 3.67 10.34
C THR A 333 20.51 2.32 10.31
N PRO A 334 19.91 1.94 9.18
CA PRO A 334 19.25 0.64 9.08
C PRO A 334 20.26 -0.49 9.24
N GLU A 335 19.87 -1.55 9.93
CA GLU A 335 20.61 -2.80 10.02
C GLU A 335 19.80 -3.94 9.41
N ARG A 336 20.49 -4.80 8.67
CA ARG A 336 19.91 -5.95 8.00
C ARG A 336 19.53 -7.02 9.02
N MET A 337 18.29 -7.49 8.95
CA MET A 337 17.75 -8.54 9.81
C MET A 337 17.75 -9.89 9.12
N LEU A 338 17.23 -9.96 7.89
CA LEU A 338 17.01 -11.24 7.20
C LEU A 338 17.28 -11.04 5.72
N VAL A 339 17.85 -12.06 5.09
CA VAL A 339 17.96 -12.17 3.63
C VAL A 339 17.29 -13.48 3.24
N GLU A 340 16.21 -13.37 2.46
CA GLU A 340 15.45 -14.52 1.99
C GLU A 340 15.65 -14.70 0.49
N HIS A 341 16.02 -15.92 0.09
CA HIS A 341 16.22 -16.31 -1.31
C HIS A 341 15.10 -17.23 -1.79
N ILE A 342 14.34 -16.78 -2.78
CA ILE A 342 13.14 -17.46 -3.25
C ILE A 342 13.32 -17.79 -4.73
N ARG A 343 13.39 -19.08 -5.05
CA ARG A 343 13.45 -19.52 -6.45
C ARG A 343 12.06 -19.54 -7.06
N ILE A 344 11.88 -18.80 -8.15
CA ILE A 344 10.61 -18.68 -8.84
C ILE A 344 10.77 -19.30 -10.24
N PRO A 345 10.05 -20.39 -10.54
CA PRO A 345 10.21 -21.08 -11.82
C PRO A 345 9.85 -20.21 -13.03
N ARG A 346 8.79 -19.40 -12.90
CA ARG A 346 8.25 -18.59 -14.00
C ARG A 346 7.43 -17.42 -13.49
N ILE A 347 7.59 -16.27 -14.14
CA ILE A 347 6.76 -15.07 -13.97
C ILE A 347 6.25 -14.66 -15.36
N ASP A 348 4.95 -14.46 -15.47
CA ASP A 348 4.30 -13.94 -16.67
C ASP A 348 3.32 -12.80 -16.32
N PHE A 349 2.43 -12.45 -17.25
CA PHE A 349 1.50 -11.35 -17.09
C PHE A 349 0.35 -11.64 -16.12
N GLN A 350 0.01 -12.91 -15.88
CA GLN A 350 -0.98 -13.25 -14.85
C GLN A 350 -0.44 -12.91 -13.45
N GLY A 351 0.88 -12.99 -13.31
CA GLY A 351 1.59 -12.67 -12.11
C GLY A 351 1.49 -13.76 -11.05
N ILE A 352 2.32 -13.62 -10.04
CA ILE A 352 2.38 -14.53 -8.90
C ILE A 352 2.34 -13.70 -7.61
N ALA A 353 1.93 -14.34 -6.53
CA ALA A 353 2.09 -13.78 -5.20
C ALA A 353 3.11 -14.59 -4.39
N VAL A 354 3.84 -13.92 -3.52
CA VAL A 354 4.84 -14.54 -2.64
C VAL A 354 4.63 -14.01 -1.24
N ASP A 355 4.27 -14.89 -0.31
CA ASP A 355 4.31 -14.59 1.13
C ASP A 355 5.72 -14.89 1.63
N CYS A 356 6.41 -13.85 2.05
CA CYS A 356 7.76 -13.96 2.59
C CYS A 356 7.70 -14.29 4.10
N PRO A 357 8.80 -14.76 4.71
CA PRO A 357 8.84 -15.13 6.12
C PRO A 357 8.57 -13.94 7.03
N ASP A 358 8.11 -14.24 8.24
CA ASP A 358 7.94 -13.23 9.29
C ASP A 358 9.28 -12.75 9.81
N VAL A 359 9.40 -11.44 10.01
CA VAL A 359 10.46 -10.85 10.83
C VAL A 359 9.85 -10.22 12.06
N SER A 360 10.46 -10.48 13.21
CA SER A 360 9.99 -9.93 14.49
C SER A 360 11.01 -8.96 15.05
N THR A 361 10.54 -7.83 15.57
CA THR A 361 11.36 -6.90 16.34
C THR A 361 10.80 -6.75 17.74
N TYR A 362 11.70 -6.53 18.71
CA TYR A 362 11.30 -6.18 20.06
C TYR A 362 11.24 -4.65 20.19
N GLN A 363 10.14 -4.14 20.74
CA GLN A 363 10.00 -2.73 21.10
C GLN A 363 9.52 -2.59 22.53
N SER A 364 10.04 -1.58 23.21
CA SER A 364 9.55 -1.14 24.52
C SER A 364 9.45 0.38 24.52
N SER A 365 8.34 0.90 25.03
CA SER A 365 8.08 2.31 25.17
C SER A 365 7.64 2.62 26.58
N TYR A 366 8.17 3.71 27.12
CA TYR A 366 7.81 4.24 28.41
C TYR A 366 7.32 5.67 28.21
N SER A 367 6.16 6.01 28.75
CA SER A 367 5.66 7.37 28.78
C SER A 367 5.23 7.73 30.19
N TYR A 368 5.66 8.89 30.65
CA TYR A 368 5.28 9.44 31.94
C TYR A 368 4.67 10.82 31.72
N SER A 369 3.51 11.07 32.32
CA SER A 369 2.87 12.39 32.34
C SER A 369 2.69 12.82 33.78
N SER A 370 3.32 13.93 34.17
CA SER A 370 3.16 14.51 35.50
C SER A 370 1.87 15.31 35.59
N ALA A 371 1.31 15.41 36.80
CA ALA A 371 0.16 16.28 37.07
C ALA A 371 0.51 17.79 36.91
N TRP A 372 1.80 18.12 36.89
CA TRP A 372 2.34 19.49 36.83
C TRP A 372 2.77 19.92 35.42
N GLY A 373 2.31 19.21 34.38
CA GLY A 373 2.49 19.62 32.98
C GLY A 373 3.76 19.11 32.29
N GLY A 374 4.55 18.25 32.93
CA GLY A 374 5.70 17.59 32.31
C GLY A 374 5.28 16.27 31.64
N SER A 375 5.79 16.00 30.44
CA SER A 375 5.66 14.67 29.84
C SER A 375 7.00 14.20 29.28
N HIS A 376 7.30 12.92 29.50
CA HIS A 376 8.50 12.27 29.00
C HIS A 376 8.11 11.00 28.26
N LYS A 377 8.79 10.72 27.14
CA LYS A 377 8.53 9.52 26.35
C LYS A 377 9.83 8.96 25.82
N ASP A 378 10.13 7.74 26.24
CA ASP A 378 11.25 6.95 25.73
C ASP A 378 10.75 5.77 24.92
N LYS A 379 11.52 5.44 23.88
CA LYS A 379 11.37 4.20 23.14
C LYS A 379 12.73 3.51 23.04
N ILE A 380 12.73 2.20 23.22
CA ILE A 380 13.91 1.36 23.16
C ILE A 380 13.58 0.12 22.34
N GLY A 381 14.61 -0.48 21.73
CA GLY A 381 14.44 -1.65 20.87
C GLY A 381 14.52 -1.28 19.40
N ARG A 382 13.93 -2.11 18.56
CA ARG A 382 14.03 -1.98 17.10
C ARG A 382 12.65 -1.99 16.48
N GLU A 383 12.50 -1.26 15.39
CA GLU A 383 11.31 -1.33 14.56
C GLU A 383 11.69 -1.68 13.12
N PHE A 384 10.76 -2.31 12.40
CA PHE A 384 10.91 -2.54 10.98
C PHE A 384 11.11 -1.21 10.25
N TYR A 385 12.17 -1.13 9.46
CA TYR A 385 12.50 0.05 8.68
C TYR A 385 12.02 -0.07 7.24
N GLY A 386 12.23 -1.24 6.62
CA GLY A 386 11.88 -1.46 5.23
C GLY A 386 12.51 -2.71 4.64
N ILE A 387 12.36 -2.85 3.32
CA ILE A 387 12.95 -3.93 2.53
C ILE A 387 13.73 -3.41 1.33
N VAL A 388 14.69 -4.21 0.89
CA VAL A 388 15.26 -4.19 -0.45
C VAL A 388 14.74 -5.44 -1.17
N VAL A 389 14.16 -5.26 -2.34
CA VAL A 389 13.65 -6.36 -3.19
C VAL A 389 14.45 -6.36 -4.47
N SER A 390 15.10 -7.48 -4.77
CA SER A 390 15.89 -7.68 -5.99
C SER A 390 15.42 -8.94 -6.69
N VAL A 391 15.30 -8.91 -8.01
CA VAL A 391 14.99 -10.08 -8.83
C VAL A 391 16.14 -10.30 -9.79
N PHE A 392 16.76 -11.47 -9.71
CA PHE A 392 17.89 -11.87 -10.53
C PHE A 392 17.48 -12.95 -11.53
N GLU A 393 17.96 -12.84 -12.76
CA GLU A 393 17.88 -13.91 -13.76
C GLU A 393 18.90 -15.02 -13.44
N GLN A 394 18.84 -16.13 -14.19
CA GLN A 394 19.74 -17.27 -14.01
C GLN A 394 21.22 -16.91 -14.22
N ASP A 395 21.51 -15.91 -15.06
CA ASP A 395 22.85 -15.38 -15.30
C ASP A 395 23.31 -14.38 -14.22
N LYS A 396 22.53 -14.21 -13.15
CA LYS A 396 22.73 -13.25 -12.05
C LYS A 396 22.58 -11.78 -12.47
N SER A 397 22.06 -11.49 -13.66
CA SER A 397 21.71 -10.12 -14.03
C SER A 397 20.44 -9.65 -13.29
N ILE A 398 20.37 -8.36 -12.96
CA ILE A 398 19.22 -7.78 -12.27
C ILE A 398 18.10 -7.47 -13.26
N CYS A 399 16.95 -8.09 -13.03
CA CYS A 399 15.69 -7.87 -13.74
C CYS A 399 14.89 -6.68 -13.17
N TYR A 400 14.99 -6.51 -11.85
CA TYR A 400 14.25 -5.53 -11.07
C TYR A 400 14.95 -5.31 -9.73
N GLN A 401 15.03 -4.07 -9.26
CA GLN A 401 15.41 -3.76 -7.89
C GLN A 401 14.70 -2.52 -7.38
N ALA A 402 14.17 -2.60 -6.16
CA ALA A 402 13.51 -1.49 -5.50
C ALA A 402 13.68 -1.54 -3.98
N VAL A 403 13.54 -0.39 -3.33
CA VAL A 403 13.64 -0.25 -1.88
C VAL A 403 12.41 0.44 -1.31
N SER A 404 12.02 0.11 -0.08
CA SER A 404 10.88 0.79 0.57
C SER A 404 11.27 2.03 1.40
N GLY A 405 12.53 2.17 1.77
CA GLY A 405 13.06 3.30 2.55
C GLY A 405 14.21 3.99 1.83
N SER A 406 14.28 5.32 1.86
CA SER A 406 15.32 6.06 1.13
C SER A 406 16.74 5.77 1.63
N ALA A 407 16.93 5.55 2.93
CA ALA A 407 18.24 5.17 3.48
C ALA A 407 18.66 3.74 3.09
N LEU A 408 17.79 2.97 2.43
CA LEU A 408 18.11 1.64 1.92
C LEU A 408 18.78 1.65 0.56
N ASP A 409 18.79 2.78 -0.18
CA ASP A 409 19.47 2.86 -1.49
C ASP A 409 20.94 2.43 -1.41
N ARG A 410 21.62 2.73 -0.30
CA ARG A 410 23.02 2.35 -0.09
C ARG A 410 23.26 0.84 0.03
N PHE A 411 22.21 0.07 0.31
CA PHE A 411 22.27 -1.38 0.40
C PHE A 411 21.82 -2.06 -0.90
N ALA A 412 21.34 -1.29 -1.88
CA ALA A 412 21.00 -1.78 -3.19
C ALA A 412 22.28 -2.13 -3.96
N GLY A 413 22.65 -3.41 -3.96
CA GLY A 413 23.83 -3.94 -4.65
C GLY A 413 23.51 -4.54 -6.02
N THR A 414 24.55 -4.78 -6.83
CA THR A 414 24.47 -5.54 -8.09
C THR A 414 24.61 -7.04 -7.90
N ASP A 415 25.22 -7.45 -6.80
CA ASP A 415 25.47 -8.85 -6.48
C ASP A 415 24.33 -9.44 -5.65
N ILE A 416 24.11 -10.75 -5.80
CA ILE A 416 23.21 -11.51 -4.94
C ILE A 416 23.84 -11.52 -3.54
N PRO A 417 23.21 -10.91 -2.52
CA PRO A 417 23.74 -10.95 -1.17
C PRO A 417 23.83 -12.39 -0.69
N GLU A 418 24.83 -12.72 0.12
CA GLU A 418 24.92 -14.05 0.71
C GLU A 418 23.70 -14.30 1.60
N GLU A 419 23.12 -15.50 1.47
CA GLU A 419 22.06 -15.94 2.36
C GLU A 419 22.59 -15.86 3.79
N SER A 420 21.79 -15.30 4.70
CA SER A 420 22.18 -15.25 6.11
C SER A 420 22.13 -16.67 6.67
N SER A 421 23.19 -17.44 6.48
CA SER A 421 23.34 -18.82 6.95
C SER A 421 23.51 -18.93 8.46
N SER A 422 23.56 -17.79 9.17
CA SER A 422 23.83 -17.71 10.60
C SER A 422 22.90 -16.75 11.32
N TRP A 423 21.70 -17.23 11.63
CA TRP A 423 21.03 -16.85 12.88
C TRP A 423 21.27 -17.92 13.95
N GLY A 424 22.54 -18.30 14.12
CA GLY A 424 23.04 -18.53 15.47
C GLY A 424 23.48 -17.16 15.98
N PRO A 425 23.06 -16.68 17.16
CA PRO A 425 23.64 -15.46 17.70
C PRO A 425 25.16 -15.64 17.72
N SER A 426 25.90 -14.72 17.11
CA SER A 426 27.32 -14.56 17.40
C SER A 426 27.44 -14.50 18.93
N MET A 427 27.91 -15.59 19.53
CA MET A 427 28.26 -15.64 20.95
C MET A 427 29.55 -14.85 21.23
N ASP A 428 30.23 -14.41 20.17
CA ASP A 428 31.50 -13.70 20.20
C ASP A 428 31.30 -12.18 20.18
N GLY A 429 30.14 -11.72 20.65
CA GLY A 429 30.06 -10.43 21.31
C GLY A 429 30.92 -10.50 22.57
N GLU A 430 32.24 -10.39 22.36
CA GLU A 430 33.28 -10.25 23.36
C GLU A 430 32.76 -9.24 24.37
N TRP A 431 32.32 -9.77 25.51
CA TRP A 431 31.90 -9.00 26.65
C TRP A 431 33.11 -8.17 27.04
N MET A 432 33.14 -6.90 26.63
CA MET A 432 34.01 -5.92 27.27
C MET A 432 33.77 -6.05 28.77
N PRO A 433 34.74 -6.50 29.57
CA PRO A 433 34.56 -6.54 31.01
C PRO A 433 34.30 -5.09 31.42
N ARG A 434 33.20 -4.88 32.14
CA ARG A 434 32.98 -3.63 32.86
C ARG A 434 34.29 -3.31 33.56
N ARG A 435 34.97 -2.22 33.18
CA ARG A 435 36.04 -1.67 34.00
C ARG A 435 35.42 -1.49 35.37
N ARG A 436 35.87 -2.31 36.30
CA ARG A 436 35.72 -2.09 37.73
C ARG A 436 36.22 -0.67 37.95
N ILE A 437 35.31 0.26 38.24
CA ILE A 437 35.70 1.55 38.82
C ILE A 437 36.18 1.17 40.22
N GLU A 438 37.47 0.84 40.31
CA GLU A 438 38.16 0.74 41.58
C GLU A 438 38.20 2.11 42.24
N GLY A 439 38.14 2.08 43.57
CA GLY A 439 37.65 3.15 44.40
C GLY A 439 38.37 4.47 44.20
N ARG A 440 37.56 5.54 44.14
CA ARG A 440 38.03 6.86 44.55
C ARG A 440 37.57 7.06 45.99
N MET A 441 38.49 6.72 46.88
CA MET A 441 38.47 6.96 48.30
C MET A 441 38.26 8.47 48.53
N TRP A 442 37.18 8.84 49.23
CA TRP A 442 37.00 10.20 49.72
C TRP A 442 37.99 10.42 50.87
N PRO A 443 38.82 11.47 50.86
CA PRO A 443 39.58 11.82 52.04
C PRO A 443 38.61 12.32 53.12
N HIS A 444 38.62 11.63 54.26
CA HIS A 444 38.22 12.21 55.53
C HIS A 444 39.15 13.40 55.77
N ASP A 445 38.58 14.60 55.77
CA ASP A 445 39.24 15.74 56.39
C ASP A 445 38.83 15.76 57.87
N SER A 446 39.84 15.87 58.72
CA SER A 446 39.75 15.88 60.18
C SER A 446 40.68 17.00 60.65
N SER A 447 40.20 17.78 61.63
CA SER A 447 40.76 18.99 62.26
C SER A 447 40.65 20.27 61.42
N GLU A 448 40.15 21.41 61.92
CA GLU A 448 40.01 21.95 63.28
C GLU A 448 38.64 22.61 63.55
#